data_AF-A0A137QXS8-F1
#
_entry.id   AF-A0A137QXS8-F1
#
_cell.length_a   1.000
_cell.length_b   1.000
_cell.length_c   1.000
_cell.angle_alpha   90.00
_cell.angle_beta   90.00
_cell.angle_gamma   90.00
#
_symmetry.space_group_name_H-M   'P 1'
#
loop_
_entity.id
_entity.type
_entity.pdbx_description
1 polymer ?
#
loop_
_entity_poly.entity_id
_entity_poly.type
_entity_poly.pdbx_seq_one_letter_code
_entity_poly.pdbx_strand_id
1 'polypeptide(L)'
;MSIPSNGKDDIRKTIANALTIVSHASTPFINVFLFVHLASPILANVGGTSLASRVMLLGREYYQTRIGEFLTLGGIGIHAASGLSKRLLLSYTSPSKSQDEDGKSSDPRGILLQRPLKSLLSLTAYSALLFLLPIHFLVHRDYPTIPTEPIAAVGPASLDYEYVKYGLHTWPWRSWLLYGGLVGSVMFHFADGATVIWNTWLKDSWLNVTRRTRRSIFFWGFVAPTLLGLAAITREPPMIMSFLKSGYHAAYTQSIVYRV
;
A
#
# COMPACT_ATOMS: atom_id res chain seq x y z
N MET A 1 14.73 -45.10 -15.00
CA MET A 1 15.54 -44.92 -13.77
C MET A 1 15.30 -43.50 -13.29
N SER A 2 14.46 -43.29 -12.26
CA SER A 2 14.13 -41.96 -11.76
C SER A 2 15.26 -41.42 -10.89
N ILE A 3 15.82 -40.28 -11.26
CA ILE A 3 16.80 -39.58 -10.41
C ILE A 3 16.06 -39.12 -9.15
N PRO A 4 16.51 -39.47 -7.94
CA PRO A 4 15.86 -39.05 -6.70
C PRO A 4 15.86 -37.51 -6.61
N SER A 5 14.73 -36.93 -6.20
CA SER A 5 14.64 -35.48 -5.98
C SER A 5 15.66 -35.07 -4.91
N ASN A 6 16.37 -33.98 -5.18
CA ASN A 6 17.28 -33.38 -4.21
C ASN A 6 16.44 -32.82 -3.07
N GLY A 7 16.47 -33.43 -1.87
CA GLY A 7 15.62 -33.03 -0.74
C GLY A 7 15.70 -31.54 -0.36
N LYS A 8 16.76 -30.83 -0.78
CA LYS A 8 16.87 -29.37 -0.65
C LYS A 8 15.81 -28.59 -1.44
N ASP A 9 15.42 -29.08 -2.61
CA ASP A 9 14.43 -28.41 -3.46
C ASP A 9 13.01 -28.58 -2.90
N ASP A 10 12.74 -29.69 -2.24
CA ASP A 10 11.45 -29.95 -1.58
C ASP A 10 11.25 -29.07 -0.33
N ILE A 11 12.30 -28.86 0.47
CA ILE A 11 12.28 -27.91 1.60
C ILE A 11 12.02 -26.49 1.11
N ARG A 12 12.71 -26.05 0.05
CA ARG A 12 12.54 -24.69 -0.51
C ARG A 12 11.13 -24.43 -1.00
N LYS A 13 10.55 -25.38 -1.75
CA LYS A 13 9.16 -25.30 -2.21
C LYS A 13 8.20 -25.20 -1.04
N THR A 14 8.43 -25.98 0.01
CA THR A 14 7.63 -25.94 1.25
C THR A 14 7.69 -24.56 1.91
N ILE A 15 8.88 -23.99 2.07
CA ILE A 15 9.05 -22.63 2.63
C ILE A 15 8.38 -21.58 1.74
N ALA A 16 8.59 -21.63 0.42
CA ALA A 16 7.98 -20.67 -0.50
C ALA A 16 6.45 -20.73 -0.49
N ASN A 17 5.87 -21.93 -0.32
CA ASN A 17 4.44 -22.13 -0.15
C ASN A 17 3.96 -21.54 1.17
N ALA A 18 4.66 -21.82 2.28
CA ALA A 18 4.33 -21.24 3.59
C ALA A 18 4.34 -19.70 3.56
N LEU A 19 5.37 -19.09 2.98
CA LEU A 19 5.45 -17.63 2.80
C LEU A 19 4.31 -17.07 1.94
N THR A 20 3.86 -17.84 0.94
CA THR A 20 2.72 -17.45 0.11
C THR A 20 1.42 -17.45 0.92
N ILE A 21 1.21 -18.49 1.73
CA ILE A 21 0.03 -18.60 2.60
C ILE A 21 0.03 -17.46 3.62
N VAL A 22 1.16 -17.21 4.28
CA VAL A 22 1.30 -16.12 5.27
C VAL A 22 1.04 -14.76 4.62
N SER A 23 1.64 -14.50 3.45
CA SER A 23 1.40 -13.27 2.70
C SER A 23 -0.08 -13.11 2.34
N HIS A 24 -0.76 -14.15 1.87
CA HIS A 24 -2.19 -14.10 1.55
C HIS A 24 -3.08 -13.95 2.79
N ALA A 25 -2.76 -14.63 3.89
CA ALA A 25 -3.52 -14.57 5.14
C ALA A 25 -3.53 -13.17 5.77
N SER A 26 -2.48 -12.37 5.55
CA SER A 26 -2.43 -10.98 6.01
C SER A 26 -3.26 -10.00 5.16
N THR A 27 -3.64 -10.38 3.94
CA THR A 27 -4.31 -9.45 2.99
C THR A 27 -5.69 -8.96 3.43
N PRO A 28 -6.57 -9.75 4.10
CA PRO A 28 -7.86 -9.23 4.53
C PRO A 28 -7.74 -8.04 5.47
N PHE A 29 -6.77 -8.05 6.39
CA PHE A 29 -6.53 -6.92 7.32
C PHE A 29 -6.10 -5.65 6.56
N ILE A 30 -5.16 -5.80 5.62
CA ILE A 30 -4.70 -4.70 4.77
C ILE A 30 -5.86 -4.15 3.94
N ASN A 31 -6.70 -5.02 3.38
CA ASN A 31 -7.81 -4.62 2.54
C ASN A 31 -8.85 -3.83 3.33
N VAL A 32 -9.26 -4.33 4.50
CA VAL A 32 -10.23 -3.62 5.36
C VAL A 32 -9.68 -2.26 5.76
N PHE A 33 -8.42 -2.18 6.21
CA PHE A 33 -7.75 -0.91 6.49
C PHE A 33 -7.83 0.04 5.28
N LEU A 34 -7.48 -0.45 4.10
CA LEU A 34 -7.43 0.35 2.87
C LEU A 34 -8.81 0.86 2.46
N PHE A 35 -9.86 0.05 2.58
CA PHE A 35 -11.24 0.47 2.32
C PHE A 35 -11.69 1.57 3.29
N VAL A 36 -11.50 1.38 4.59
CA VAL A 36 -11.87 2.36 5.61
C VAL A 36 -11.06 3.65 5.44
N HIS A 37 -9.77 3.53 5.18
CA HIS A 37 -8.87 4.68 5.03
C HIS A 37 -9.19 5.50 3.77
N LEU A 38 -9.46 4.86 2.63
CA LEU A 38 -9.81 5.54 1.37
C LEU A 38 -11.24 6.08 1.34
N ALA A 39 -12.15 5.59 2.20
CA ALA A 39 -13.51 6.12 2.26
C ALA A 39 -13.54 7.63 2.59
N SER A 40 -12.67 8.07 3.49
CA SER A 40 -12.60 9.48 3.91
C SER A 40 -12.27 10.45 2.76
N PRO A 41 -11.16 10.31 2.02
CA PRO A 41 -10.87 11.21 0.91
C PRO A 41 -11.88 11.05 -0.23
N ILE A 42 -12.47 9.85 -0.44
CA ILE A 42 -13.54 9.69 -1.45
C ILE A 42 -14.78 10.51 -1.07
N LEU A 43 -15.19 10.49 0.20
CA LEU A 43 -16.38 11.23 0.65
C LEU A 43 -16.18 12.75 0.67
N ALA A 44 -14.94 13.24 0.54
CA ALA A 44 -14.68 14.66 0.31
C ALA A 44 -15.32 15.19 -0.98
N ASN A 45 -15.58 14.34 -1.97
CA ASN A 45 -16.31 14.73 -3.19
C ASN A 45 -17.76 15.17 -2.92
N VAL A 46 -18.34 14.76 -1.79
CA VAL A 46 -19.75 15.04 -1.45
C VAL A 46 -19.84 16.09 -0.36
N GLY A 47 -19.11 15.89 0.75
CA GLY A 47 -19.23 16.73 1.94
C GLY A 47 -17.97 17.54 2.27
N GLY A 48 -17.04 17.64 1.32
CA GLY A 48 -15.81 18.41 1.47
C GLY A 48 -14.91 17.92 2.62
N THR A 49 -14.08 18.83 3.12
CA THR A 49 -13.15 18.55 4.23
C THR A 49 -13.87 18.16 5.52
N SER A 50 -15.07 18.70 5.77
CA SER A 50 -15.85 18.42 6.98
C SER A 50 -16.28 16.94 7.04
N LEU A 51 -16.87 16.41 5.96
CA LEU A 51 -17.27 14.99 5.93
C LEU A 51 -16.05 14.06 5.92
N ALA A 52 -15.01 14.41 5.16
CA ALA A 52 -13.76 13.65 5.14
C ALA A 52 -13.16 13.51 6.54
N SER A 53 -13.10 14.61 7.30
CA SER A 53 -12.61 14.63 8.69
C SER A 53 -13.43 13.71 9.60
N ARG A 54 -14.76 13.77 9.55
CA ARG A 54 -15.64 12.90 10.36
C ARG A 54 -15.43 11.42 10.06
N VAL A 55 -15.35 11.06 8.78
CA VAL A 55 -15.14 9.67 8.35
C VAL A 55 -13.75 9.19 8.73
N MET A 56 -12.74 10.05 8.65
CA MET A 56 -11.38 9.72 9.07
C MET A 56 -11.31 9.48 10.58
N LEU A 57 -11.93 10.33 11.39
CA LEU A 57 -12.00 10.14 12.84
C LEU A 57 -12.67 8.80 13.19
N LEU A 58 -13.78 8.46 12.52
CA LEU A 58 -14.40 7.14 12.65
C LEU A 58 -13.45 6.00 12.24
N GLY A 59 -12.70 6.18 11.15
CA GLY A 59 -11.72 5.20 10.69
C GLY A 59 -10.62 4.95 11.72
N ARG A 60 -10.19 5.99 12.46
CA ARG A 60 -9.19 5.85 13.52
C ARG A 60 -9.68 4.97 14.66
N GLU A 61 -10.93 5.08 15.05
CA GLU A 61 -11.52 4.17 16.04
C GLU A 61 -11.49 2.71 15.58
N TYR A 62 -11.51 2.47 14.27
CA TYR A 62 -11.46 1.12 13.72
C TYR A 62 -10.05 0.52 13.73
N TYR A 63 -9.04 1.25 13.24
CA TYR A 63 -7.70 0.69 13.00
C TYR A 63 -6.56 1.30 13.85
N GLN A 64 -6.79 2.35 14.63
CA GLN A 64 -5.77 2.94 15.53
C GLN A 64 -5.96 2.54 17.00
N THR A 65 -6.75 1.50 17.27
CA THR A 65 -6.74 0.83 18.58
C THR A 65 -5.47 0.01 18.74
N ARG A 66 -5.11 -0.37 19.97
CA ARG A 66 -3.93 -1.21 20.23
C ARG A 66 -3.91 -2.49 19.38
N ILE A 67 -5.07 -3.12 19.20
CA ILE A 67 -5.23 -4.34 18.39
C ILE A 67 -5.29 -3.98 16.91
N GLY A 68 -6.08 -2.97 16.53
CA GLY A 68 -6.24 -2.55 15.13
C GLY A 68 -4.93 -2.11 14.48
N GLU A 69 -4.09 -1.38 15.23
CA GLU A 69 -2.80 -0.90 14.74
C GLU A 69 -1.82 -2.07 14.58
N PHE A 70 -1.84 -3.03 15.52
CA PHE A 70 -1.07 -4.26 15.39
C PHE A 70 -1.52 -5.10 14.17
N LEU A 71 -2.82 -5.26 13.95
CA LEU A 71 -3.34 -6.01 12.80
C LEU A 71 -3.01 -5.30 11.48
N THR A 72 -3.04 -3.98 11.46
CA THR A 72 -2.76 -3.18 10.26
C THR A 72 -1.27 -3.17 9.94
N LEU A 73 -0.44 -2.64 10.85
CA LEU A 73 1.01 -2.53 10.63
C LEU A 73 1.68 -3.90 10.62
N GLY A 74 1.27 -4.81 11.50
CA GLY A 74 1.73 -6.19 11.52
C GLY A 74 1.32 -6.92 10.25
N GLY A 75 0.08 -6.74 9.77
CA GLY A 75 -0.38 -7.29 8.49
C GLY A 75 0.46 -6.81 7.32
N ILE A 76 0.69 -5.50 7.19
CA ILE A 76 1.54 -4.90 6.15
C ILE A 76 2.98 -5.44 6.25
N GLY A 77 3.55 -5.47 7.46
CA GLY A 77 4.90 -5.96 7.71
C GLY A 77 5.08 -7.43 7.34
N ILE A 78 4.16 -8.30 7.79
CA ILE A 78 4.14 -9.73 7.48
C ILE A 78 3.98 -9.95 5.97
N HIS A 79 3.08 -9.21 5.32
CA HIS A 79 2.87 -9.27 3.88
C HIS A 79 4.15 -8.95 3.11
N ALA A 80 4.77 -7.80 3.42
CA ALA A 80 5.98 -7.32 2.77
C ALA A 80 7.18 -8.24 3.03
N ALA A 81 7.40 -8.64 4.29
CA ALA A 81 8.50 -9.53 4.68
C ALA A 81 8.38 -10.90 4.01
N SER A 82 7.17 -11.47 3.95
CA SER A 82 6.94 -12.75 3.27
C SER A 82 7.23 -12.65 1.76
N GLY A 83 6.82 -11.56 1.11
CA GLY A 83 7.08 -11.31 -0.30
C GLY A 83 8.58 -11.14 -0.61
N LEU A 84 9.29 -10.35 0.20
CA LEU A 84 10.74 -10.17 0.08
C LEU A 84 11.49 -11.47 0.33
N SER A 85 11.15 -12.20 1.40
CA SER A 85 11.79 -13.47 1.75
C SER A 85 11.59 -14.50 0.64
N LYS A 86 10.39 -14.60 0.08
CA LYS A 86 10.10 -15.48 -1.05
C LYS A 86 10.94 -15.11 -2.27
N ARG A 87 11.08 -13.82 -2.59
CA ARG A 87 11.94 -13.38 -3.70
C ARG A 87 13.40 -13.71 -3.44
N LEU A 88 13.93 -13.47 -2.24
CA LEU A 88 15.32 -13.80 -1.89
C LEU A 88 15.57 -15.30 -2.03
N LEU A 89 14.72 -16.14 -1.44
CA LEU A 89 14.84 -17.60 -1.52
C LEU A 89 14.85 -18.12 -2.97
N LEU A 90 14.05 -17.52 -3.86
CA LEU A 90 13.93 -17.92 -5.26
C LEU A 90 14.96 -17.25 -6.19
N SER A 91 15.66 -16.21 -5.75
CA SER A 91 16.70 -15.53 -6.55
C SER A 91 18.03 -16.28 -6.54
N TYR A 92 18.31 -17.04 -5.48
CA TYR A 92 19.55 -17.83 -5.36
C TYR A 92 19.56 -19.11 -6.18
N THR A 93 18.42 -19.55 -6.71
CA THR A 93 18.36 -20.69 -7.63
C THR A 93 18.57 -20.17 -9.04
N SER A 94 19.81 -20.29 -9.52
CA SER A 94 20.12 -20.13 -10.95
C SER A 94 19.17 -21.04 -11.73
N PRO A 95 18.49 -20.56 -12.80
CA PRO A 95 17.71 -21.43 -13.65
C PRO A 95 18.69 -22.47 -14.19
N SER A 96 18.58 -23.69 -13.69
CA SER A 96 19.20 -24.83 -14.37
C SER A 96 18.64 -24.77 -15.78
N LYS A 97 19.49 -24.45 -16.76
CA LYS A 97 19.17 -24.61 -18.17
C LYS A 97 19.02 -26.12 -18.39
N SER A 98 17.92 -26.70 -17.94
CA SER A 98 17.38 -27.89 -18.59
C SER A 98 16.84 -27.40 -19.92
N GLN A 99 17.75 -27.14 -20.86
CA GLN A 99 17.43 -27.26 -22.27
C GLN A 99 17.09 -28.73 -22.45
N ASP A 100 15.79 -29.05 -22.43
CA ASP A 100 15.33 -30.23 -23.16
C ASP A 100 15.82 -30.04 -24.61
N GLU A 101 16.37 -31.08 -25.22
CA GLU A 101 16.96 -31.05 -26.57
C GLU A 101 15.96 -30.54 -27.65
N ASP A 102 14.66 -30.56 -27.36
CA ASP A 102 13.58 -30.04 -28.20
C ASP A 102 13.28 -28.54 -28.03
N GLY A 103 14.01 -27.81 -27.17
CA GLY A 103 13.86 -26.36 -26.99
C GLY A 103 12.52 -25.90 -26.36
N LYS A 104 11.66 -26.82 -25.92
CA LYS A 104 10.40 -26.51 -25.22
C LYS A 104 10.58 -26.64 -23.72
N SER A 105 10.62 -25.52 -23.00
CA SER A 105 10.51 -25.52 -21.54
C SER A 105 9.14 -26.07 -21.14
N SER A 106 9.10 -27.32 -20.67
CA SER A 106 7.88 -28.05 -20.35
C SER A 106 7.28 -27.70 -18.98
N ASP A 107 7.99 -26.96 -18.13
CA ASP A 107 7.46 -26.51 -16.83
C ASP A 107 7.04 -25.03 -16.81
N PRO A 108 5.76 -24.70 -17.07
CA PRO A 108 5.23 -23.35 -16.94
C PRO A 108 5.28 -22.81 -15.50
N ARG A 109 5.56 -23.65 -14.49
CA ARG A 109 5.66 -23.22 -13.08
C ARG A 109 7.02 -22.59 -12.74
N GLY A 110 8.08 -22.96 -13.45
CA GLY A 110 9.42 -22.35 -13.28
C GLY A 110 9.45 -20.86 -13.61
N ILE A 111 8.68 -20.44 -14.62
CA ILE A 111 8.59 -19.04 -15.09
C ILE A 111 7.74 -18.17 -14.14
N LEU A 112 6.80 -18.76 -13.40
CA LEU A 112 5.95 -18.03 -12.44
C LEU A 112 6.69 -17.63 -11.15
N LEU A 113 7.83 -18.26 -10.86
CA LEU A 113 8.56 -18.11 -9.60
C LEU A 113 9.45 -16.87 -9.55
N GLN A 114 9.95 -16.37 -10.68
CA GLN A 114 10.73 -15.13 -10.77
C GLN A 114 9.95 -14.07 -11.54
N ARG A 115 9.00 -13.39 -10.88
CA ARG A 115 8.37 -12.22 -11.48
C ARG A 115 9.44 -11.16 -11.74
N PRO A 116 9.47 -10.52 -12.93
CA PRO A 116 10.47 -9.51 -13.23
C PRO A 116 10.29 -8.29 -12.30
N LEU A 117 11.41 -7.69 -11.90
CA LEU A 117 11.42 -6.46 -11.08
C LEU A 117 10.64 -5.32 -11.74
N LYS A 118 10.65 -5.29 -13.08
CA LYS A 118 9.92 -4.31 -13.91
C LYS A 118 8.43 -4.61 -14.05
N SER A 119 7.92 -5.70 -13.48
CA SER A 119 6.47 -5.94 -13.48
C SER A 119 5.76 -4.87 -12.65
N LEU A 120 4.58 -4.43 -13.10
CA LEU A 120 3.84 -3.39 -12.39
C LEU A 120 3.60 -3.77 -10.91
N LEU A 121 3.26 -5.03 -10.62
CA LEU A 121 3.08 -5.51 -9.25
C LEU A 121 4.33 -5.32 -8.38
N SER A 122 5.54 -5.60 -8.91
CA SER A 122 6.80 -5.38 -8.19
C SER A 122 7.11 -3.89 -8.06
N LEU A 123 6.95 -3.12 -9.14
CA LEU A 123 7.22 -1.69 -9.13
C LEU A 123 6.34 -0.96 -8.10
N THR A 124 5.04 -1.26 -8.08
CA THR A 124 4.11 -0.65 -7.11
C THR A 124 4.37 -1.12 -5.69
N ALA A 125 4.75 -2.39 -5.49
CA ALA A 125 5.13 -2.91 -4.17
C ALA A 125 6.33 -2.14 -3.60
N TYR A 126 7.41 -2.00 -4.37
CA TYR A 126 8.61 -1.31 -3.90
C TYR A 126 8.41 0.19 -3.77
N SER A 127 7.69 0.82 -4.70
CA SER A 127 7.37 2.24 -4.61
C SER A 127 6.58 2.55 -3.34
N ALA A 128 5.58 1.72 -3.04
CA ALA A 128 4.82 1.83 -1.79
C ALA A 128 5.71 1.56 -0.57
N LEU A 129 6.37 0.40 -0.52
CA LEU A 129 7.10 -0.06 0.67
C LEU A 129 8.31 0.81 1.03
N LEU A 130 9.10 1.23 0.05
CA LEU A 130 10.39 1.87 0.31
C LEU A 130 10.30 3.39 0.41
N PHE A 131 9.29 4.00 -0.21
CA PHE A 131 9.20 5.45 -0.32
C PHE A 131 7.86 5.98 0.17
N LEU A 132 6.78 5.62 -0.52
CA LEU A 132 5.51 6.34 -0.38
C LEU A 132 4.83 6.07 0.96
N LEU A 133 4.77 4.80 1.41
CA LEU A 133 4.12 4.43 2.67
C LEU A 133 4.92 4.90 3.89
N PRO A 134 6.25 4.73 3.99
CA PRO A 134 7.02 5.28 5.11
C PRO A 134 6.87 6.79 5.24
N ILE A 135 6.97 7.54 4.13
CA ILE A 135 6.80 9.01 4.16
C ILE A 135 5.39 9.37 4.65
N HIS A 136 4.36 8.71 4.11
CA HIS A 136 2.98 8.95 4.52
C HIS A 136 2.74 8.63 5.99
N PHE A 137 3.22 7.48 6.47
CA PHE A 137 3.11 7.07 7.87
C PHE A 137 3.82 8.08 8.78
N LEU A 138 5.06 8.44 8.48
CA LEU A 138 5.82 9.37 9.32
C LEU A 138 5.13 10.74 9.41
N VAL A 139 4.68 11.29 8.27
CA VAL A 139 4.05 12.61 8.23
C VAL A 139 2.67 12.64 8.87
N HIS A 140 1.86 11.60 8.72
CA HIS A 140 0.46 11.60 9.18
C HIS A 140 0.20 10.83 10.47
N ARG A 141 1.17 10.05 10.97
CA ARG A 141 1.02 9.25 12.18
C ARG A 141 2.11 9.53 13.21
N ASP A 142 3.38 9.59 12.80
CA ASP A 142 4.50 9.64 13.74
C ASP A 142 4.88 11.07 14.14
N TYR A 143 5.32 11.90 13.18
CA TYR A 143 5.84 13.25 13.45
C TYR A 143 4.88 14.17 14.20
N PRO A 144 3.57 14.16 13.96
CA PRO A 144 2.66 14.99 14.75
C PRO A 144 2.59 14.63 16.23
N THR A 145 3.02 13.42 16.62
CA THR A 145 3.01 12.97 18.02
C THR A 145 4.25 13.39 18.81
N ILE A 146 5.22 14.04 18.14
CA ILE A 146 6.45 14.50 18.78
C ILE A 146 6.09 15.57 19.84
N PRO A 147 6.46 15.37 21.12
CA PRO A 147 6.04 16.24 22.21
C PRO A 147 6.82 17.56 22.29
N THR A 148 7.87 17.73 21.50
CA THR A 148 8.70 18.95 21.54
C THR A 148 8.04 20.09 20.76
N GLU A 149 8.18 21.31 21.28
CA GLU A 149 7.79 22.53 20.56
C GLU A 149 8.52 22.63 19.20
N PRO A 150 7.89 23.18 18.15
CA PRO A 150 6.56 23.78 18.14
C PRO A 150 5.42 22.80 17.80
N ILE A 151 5.70 21.49 17.72
CA ILE A 151 4.69 20.46 17.39
C ILE A 151 3.77 20.21 18.60
N ALA A 152 4.36 20.15 19.80
CA ALA A 152 3.66 20.03 21.08
C ALA A 152 2.64 18.88 21.11
N ALA A 153 2.96 17.76 20.45
CA ALA A 153 2.08 16.59 20.27
C ALA A 153 0.67 16.98 19.79
N VAL A 154 0.54 17.33 18.51
CA VAL A 154 -0.74 17.62 17.86
C VAL A 154 -1.69 16.43 18.10
N GLY A 155 -2.65 16.64 19.00
CA GLY A 155 -3.53 15.58 19.48
C GLY A 155 -4.35 14.93 18.36
N PRO A 156 -4.92 13.73 18.58
CA PRO A 156 -5.73 13.04 17.58
C PRO A 156 -6.90 13.88 17.05
N ALA A 157 -7.47 14.75 17.89
CA ALA A 157 -8.56 15.64 17.53
C ALA A 157 -8.14 16.79 16.59
N SER A 158 -6.88 17.22 16.64
CA SER A 158 -6.33 18.28 15.77
C SER A 158 -5.60 17.74 14.54
N LEU A 159 -5.47 16.43 14.41
CA LEU A 159 -5.01 15.78 13.18
C LEU A 159 -6.20 15.43 12.30
N ASP A 160 -6.90 16.37 11.69
CA ASP A 160 -8.00 16.09 10.76
C ASP A 160 -7.63 16.38 9.29
N TYR A 161 -8.62 16.54 8.40
CA TYR A 161 -8.29 16.90 7.02
C TYR A 161 -7.84 18.37 6.87
N GLU A 162 -7.94 19.23 7.88
CA GLU A 162 -7.27 20.52 7.85
C GLU A 162 -5.74 20.36 7.91
N TYR A 163 -5.23 19.33 8.60
CA TYR A 163 -3.80 18.97 8.56
C TYR A 163 -3.36 18.50 7.17
N VAL A 164 -4.20 17.70 6.49
CA VAL A 164 -3.94 17.24 5.11
C VAL A 164 -4.03 18.41 4.12
N LYS A 165 -5.06 19.25 4.25
CA LYS A 165 -5.28 20.47 3.47
C LYS A 165 -4.10 21.44 3.63
N TYR A 166 -3.57 21.61 4.84
CA TYR A 166 -2.37 22.42 5.08
C TYR A 166 -1.19 22.00 4.19
N GLY A 167 -0.92 20.69 4.11
CA GLY A 167 0.13 20.14 3.25
C GLY A 167 -0.14 20.40 1.76
N LEU A 168 -1.38 20.13 1.32
CA LEU A 168 -1.82 20.37 -0.07
C LEU A 168 -1.70 21.84 -0.50
N HIS A 169 -1.94 22.80 0.40
CA HIS A 169 -1.79 24.23 0.09
C HIS A 169 -0.34 24.70 0.18
N THR A 170 0.43 24.20 1.15
CA THR A 170 1.80 24.68 1.40
C THR A 170 2.82 24.06 0.45
N TRP A 171 2.67 22.76 0.14
CA TRP A 171 3.55 22.01 -0.76
C TRP A 171 2.76 21.22 -1.81
N PRO A 172 2.00 21.90 -2.68
CA PRO A 172 1.00 21.26 -3.54
C PRO A 172 1.57 20.12 -4.37
N TRP A 173 2.65 20.36 -5.12
CA TRP A 173 3.21 19.34 -6.01
C TRP A 173 3.75 18.12 -5.26
N ARG A 174 4.32 18.30 -4.05
CA ARG A 174 4.84 17.20 -3.23
C ARG A 174 3.72 16.36 -2.68
N SER A 175 2.73 17.01 -2.08
CA SER A 175 1.56 16.32 -1.52
C SER A 175 0.80 15.59 -2.62
N TRP A 176 0.58 16.21 -3.79
CA TRP A 176 -0.04 15.56 -4.94
C TRP A 176 0.74 14.34 -5.43
N LEU A 177 2.07 14.46 -5.57
CA LEU A 177 2.91 13.35 -6.01
C LEU A 177 2.92 12.21 -4.98
N LEU A 178 3.02 12.52 -3.69
CA LEU A 178 3.05 11.51 -2.63
C LEU A 178 1.69 10.82 -2.46
N TYR A 179 0.59 11.55 -2.39
CA TYR A 179 -0.75 10.95 -2.30
C TYR A 179 -1.13 10.22 -3.57
N GLY A 180 -0.93 10.84 -4.74
CA GLY A 180 -1.22 10.22 -6.03
C GLY A 180 -0.39 8.98 -6.28
N GLY A 181 0.92 9.07 -6.00
CA GLY A 181 1.84 7.94 -6.07
C GLY A 181 1.43 6.81 -5.13
N LEU A 182 1.11 7.12 -3.86
CA LEU A 182 0.74 6.11 -2.86
C LEU A 182 -0.56 5.41 -3.25
N VAL A 183 -1.63 6.17 -3.50
CA VAL A 183 -2.96 5.63 -3.87
C VAL A 183 -2.85 4.80 -5.14
N GLY A 184 -2.17 5.32 -6.18
CA GLY A 184 -1.95 4.59 -7.42
C GLY A 184 -1.17 3.29 -7.20
N SER A 185 -0.08 3.35 -6.42
CA SER A 185 0.76 2.17 -6.13
C SER A 185 -0.03 1.09 -5.38
N VAL A 186 -0.70 1.44 -4.27
CA VAL A 186 -1.44 0.44 -3.47
C VAL A 186 -2.63 -0.13 -4.23
N MET A 187 -3.36 0.69 -5.00
CA MET A 187 -4.52 0.22 -5.79
C MET A 187 -4.12 -0.66 -6.97
N PHE A 188 -3.08 -0.31 -7.72
CA PHE A 188 -2.61 -1.18 -8.79
C PHE A 188 -1.92 -2.44 -8.26
N HIS A 189 -1.23 -2.35 -7.11
CA HIS A 189 -0.71 -3.53 -6.42
C HIS A 189 -1.85 -4.47 -6.00
N PHE A 190 -2.90 -3.91 -5.39
CA PHE A 190 -4.11 -4.64 -5.02
C PHE A 190 -4.78 -5.30 -6.23
N ALA A 191 -4.98 -4.56 -7.32
CA ALA A 191 -5.64 -5.05 -8.54
C ALA A 191 -4.93 -6.24 -9.18
N ASP A 192 -3.60 -6.21 -9.26
CA ASP A 192 -2.80 -7.32 -9.78
C ASP A 192 -2.67 -8.46 -8.74
N GLY A 193 -2.54 -8.13 -7.44
CA GLY A 193 -2.44 -9.07 -6.33
C GLY A 193 -3.69 -9.91 -6.13
N ALA A 194 -4.87 -9.30 -6.22
CA ALA A 194 -6.16 -9.99 -6.12
C ALA A 194 -6.29 -11.13 -7.13
N THR A 195 -5.73 -10.98 -8.34
CA THR A 195 -5.70 -12.05 -9.35
C THR A 195 -4.80 -13.20 -8.96
N VAL A 196 -3.68 -12.90 -8.31
CA VAL A 196 -2.78 -13.94 -7.81
C VAL A 196 -3.51 -14.79 -6.78
N ILE A 197 -4.17 -14.14 -5.82
CA ILE A 197 -4.94 -14.81 -4.77
C ILE A 197 -6.07 -15.62 -5.41
N TRP A 198 -6.84 -15.01 -6.32
CA TRP A 198 -7.94 -15.69 -7.02
C TRP A 198 -7.47 -16.94 -7.75
N ASN A 199 -6.45 -16.82 -8.59
CA ASN A 199 -5.92 -17.93 -9.37
C ASN A 199 -5.26 -19.01 -8.49
N THR A 200 -4.77 -18.65 -7.30
CA THR A 200 -4.17 -19.61 -6.36
C THR A 200 -5.23 -20.46 -5.67
N TRP A 201 -6.32 -19.83 -5.22
CA TRP A 201 -7.27 -20.45 -4.29
C TRP A 201 -8.59 -20.86 -4.92
N LEU A 202 -9.11 -20.07 -5.85
CA LEU A 202 -10.49 -20.21 -6.30
C LEU A 202 -10.63 -21.01 -7.58
N LYS A 203 -9.53 -21.23 -8.34
CA LYS A 203 -9.35 -22.08 -9.55
C LYS A 203 -10.38 -21.95 -10.69
N ASP A 204 -11.57 -21.44 -10.44
CA ASP A 204 -12.66 -21.26 -11.36
C ASP A 204 -12.70 -19.84 -11.91
N SER A 205 -12.81 -19.78 -13.23
CA SER A 205 -12.63 -18.63 -14.10
C SER A 205 -13.80 -17.63 -14.07
N TRP A 206 -14.46 -17.44 -12.92
CA TRP A 206 -15.71 -16.69 -12.83
C TRP A 206 -15.54 -15.21 -13.21
N LEU A 207 -14.31 -14.68 -13.11
CA LEU A 207 -13.96 -13.37 -13.64
C LEU A 207 -12.91 -13.53 -14.74
N ASN A 208 -13.36 -13.91 -15.94
CA ASN A 208 -12.63 -13.72 -17.21
C ASN A 208 -12.45 -12.22 -17.56
N VAL A 209 -12.22 -11.40 -16.54
CA VAL A 209 -11.99 -9.97 -16.66
C VAL A 209 -10.54 -9.78 -17.05
N THR A 210 -10.35 -9.18 -18.23
CA THR A 210 -9.00 -8.87 -18.72
C THR A 210 -8.24 -8.03 -17.69
N ARG A 211 -6.90 -8.17 -17.67
CA ARG A 211 -6.05 -7.36 -16.78
C ARG A 211 -6.29 -5.86 -16.94
N ARG A 212 -6.56 -5.39 -18.17
CA ARG A 212 -6.87 -3.99 -18.47
C ARG A 212 -8.21 -3.56 -17.85
N THR A 213 -9.26 -4.36 -18.03
CA THR A 213 -10.58 -4.08 -17.47
C THR A 213 -10.52 -4.01 -15.95
N ARG A 214 -9.87 -4.99 -15.30
CA ARG A 214 -9.74 -5.00 -13.83
C ARG A 214 -9.01 -3.77 -13.29
N ARG A 215 -7.87 -3.41 -13.89
CA ARG A 215 -7.15 -2.19 -13.51
C ARG A 215 -7.98 -0.93 -13.72
N SER A 216 -8.79 -0.89 -14.78
CA SER A 216 -9.71 0.21 -15.03
C SER A 216 -10.80 0.29 -13.96
N ILE A 217 -11.35 -0.84 -13.51
CA ILE A 217 -12.30 -0.90 -12.40
C ILE A 217 -11.69 -0.30 -11.13
N PHE A 218 -10.48 -0.72 -10.75
CA PHE A 218 -9.84 -0.18 -9.55
C PHE A 218 -9.44 1.29 -9.68
N PHE A 219 -9.02 1.70 -10.88
CA PHE A 219 -8.72 3.10 -11.15
C PHE A 219 -9.98 3.96 -10.99
N TRP A 220 -11.08 3.62 -11.66
CA TRP A 220 -12.31 4.40 -11.62
C TRP A 220 -13.10 4.25 -10.31
N GLY A 221 -12.99 3.11 -9.64
CA GLY A 221 -13.71 2.85 -8.38
C GLY A 221 -13.03 3.43 -7.14
N PHE A 222 -11.70 3.55 -7.15
CA PHE A 222 -10.95 3.98 -5.96
C PHE A 222 -9.96 5.11 -6.26
N VAL A 223 -9.04 4.93 -7.22
CA VAL A 223 -7.98 5.92 -7.48
C VAL A 223 -8.57 7.28 -7.86
N ALA A 224 -9.38 7.32 -8.92
CA ALA A 224 -9.94 8.58 -9.43
C ALA A 224 -10.85 9.27 -8.39
N PRO A 225 -11.80 8.59 -7.72
CA PRO A 225 -12.59 9.20 -6.66
C PRO A 225 -11.75 9.74 -5.50
N THR A 226 -10.71 9.02 -5.06
CA THR A 226 -9.80 9.51 -4.01
C THR A 226 -9.08 10.77 -4.47
N LEU A 227 -8.53 10.81 -5.69
CA LEU A 227 -7.82 11.98 -6.20
C LEU A 227 -8.76 13.18 -6.45
N LEU A 228 -9.97 12.94 -6.94
CA LEU A 228 -10.99 13.99 -7.08
C LEU A 228 -11.37 14.57 -5.71
N GLY A 229 -11.44 13.73 -4.68
CA GLY A 229 -11.71 14.16 -3.32
C GLY A 229 -10.57 15.02 -2.74
N LEU A 230 -9.32 14.65 -2.96
CA LEU A 230 -8.17 15.50 -2.63
C LEU A 230 -8.19 16.82 -3.40
N ALA A 231 -8.64 16.80 -4.66
CA ALA A 231 -8.83 18.02 -5.45
C ALA A 231 -9.94 18.91 -4.86
N ALA A 232 -11.03 18.32 -4.36
CA ALA A 232 -12.07 19.07 -3.67
C ALA A 232 -11.53 19.73 -2.39
N ILE A 233 -10.79 18.98 -1.57
CA ILE A 233 -10.14 19.50 -0.34
C ILE A 233 -9.19 20.66 -0.65
N THR A 234 -8.39 20.56 -1.71
CA THR A 234 -7.41 21.60 -2.11
C THR A 234 -8.06 22.90 -2.59
N ARG A 235 -9.34 22.88 -2.96
CA ARG A 235 -10.07 24.08 -3.40
C ARG A 235 -10.73 24.83 -2.26
N GLU A 236 -10.87 24.21 -1.10
CA GLU A 236 -11.45 24.87 0.06
C GLU A 236 -10.41 25.75 0.76
N PRO A 237 -10.80 26.91 1.31
CA PRO A 237 -9.90 27.68 2.14
C PRO A 237 -9.48 26.88 3.39
N PRO A 238 -8.21 26.98 3.83
CA PRO A 238 -7.77 26.35 5.07
C PRO A 238 -8.38 27.06 6.27
N MET A 239 -9.02 26.30 7.15
CA MET A 239 -9.70 26.77 8.36
C MET A 239 -8.86 26.43 9.61
N ILE A 240 -7.56 26.71 9.54
CA ILE A 240 -6.58 26.31 10.55
C ILE A 240 -6.42 27.43 11.56
N MET A 241 -6.58 27.10 12.85
CA MET A 241 -6.30 28.04 13.94
C MET A 241 -4.84 28.48 13.91
N SER A 242 -4.59 29.77 14.15
CA SER A 242 -3.25 30.36 14.04
C SER A 242 -2.19 29.63 14.87
N PHE A 243 -2.55 29.16 16.07
CA PHE A 243 -1.65 28.43 16.97
C PHE A 243 -1.32 27.00 16.48
N LEU A 244 -2.18 26.37 15.67
CA LEU A 244 -1.90 25.04 15.10
C LEU A 244 -0.98 25.11 13.88
N LYS A 245 -0.97 26.25 13.19
CA LYS A 245 -0.24 26.42 11.93
C LYS A 245 1.27 26.18 12.10
N SER A 246 1.87 26.65 13.19
CA SER A 246 3.30 26.43 13.48
C SER A 246 3.60 24.95 13.76
N GLY A 247 2.75 24.29 14.55
CA GLY A 247 2.90 22.85 14.83
C GLY A 247 2.72 21.99 13.57
N TYR A 248 1.75 22.33 12.72
CA TYR A 248 1.56 21.66 11.44
C TYR A 248 2.80 21.80 10.55
N HIS A 249 3.30 23.03 10.38
CA HIS A 249 4.49 23.31 9.61
C HIS A 249 5.69 22.50 10.11
N ALA A 250 5.92 22.50 11.43
CA ALA A 250 7.03 21.78 12.02
C ALA A 250 6.90 20.26 11.88
N ALA A 251 5.69 19.70 11.99
CA ALA A 251 5.46 18.27 11.79
C ALA A 251 5.76 17.84 10.34
N TYR A 252 5.29 18.61 9.33
CA TYR A 252 5.61 18.31 7.93
C TYR A 252 7.11 18.42 7.66
N THR A 253 7.73 19.49 8.14
CA THR A 253 9.17 19.75 7.93
C THR A 253 10.07 18.82 8.75
N GLN A 254 9.56 17.90 9.57
CA GLN A 254 10.37 16.77 10.05
C GLN A 254 10.82 15.87 8.89
N SER A 255 9.99 15.71 7.86
CA SER A 255 10.36 14.97 6.65
C SER A 255 11.28 15.78 5.76
N ILE A 256 12.39 15.18 5.32
CA ILE A 256 13.30 15.81 4.34
C ILE A 256 12.57 16.19 3.04
N VAL A 257 11.53 15.45 2.65
CA VAL A 257 10.76 15.71 1.43
C VAL A 257 10.06 17.07 1.49
N TYR A 258 9.61 17.50 2.66
CA TYR A 258 8.92 18.77 2.85
C TYR A 258 9.84 19.94 3.26
N ARG A 259 11.14 19.68 3.53
CA ARG A 259 12.13 20.73 3.87
C ARG A 259 12.71 21.46 2.65
N VAL A 260 12.80 20.77 1.51
CA VAL A 260 13.44 21.29 0.29
C VAL A 260 12.51 22.29 -0.40
#